data_AF-A0A6L6XRB8-F1
#
_entry.id   AF-A0A6L6XRB8-F1
#
_cell.length_a   1.000
_cell.length_b   1.000
_cell.length_c   1.000
_cell.angle_alpha   90.00
_cell.angle_beta   90.00
_cell.angle_gamma   90.00
#
_symmetry.space_group_name_H-M   'P 1'
#
loop_
_entity.id
_entity.type
_entity.pdbx_description
1 polymer ?
#
loop_
_entity_poly.entity_id
_entity_poly.type
_entity_poly.pdbx_seq_one_letter_code
_entity_poly.pdbx_strand_id
1 'polypeptide(L)'
;MRLTRIDPWSVMKTSFLLAIAFGVVTVVSVFIIWSVLAAAGVWDSVNQAVQDVVGGEDASSWDIEKYVGMSRVMGFTMLVAVVDVILITAIATLGAFLYNMSAALLGGVELTLAEDQR
;
A
#
# COMPACT_ATOMS: atom_id res chain seq x y z
N MET A 1 6.89 -12.39 33.52
CA MET A 1 5.46 -12.66 33.18
C MET A 1 5.41 -13.18 31.75
N ARG A 2 4.55 -14.16 31.41
CA ARG A 2 4.48 -14.71 30.03
C ARG A 2 3.33 -14.06 29.26
N LEU A 3 3.59 -13.61 28.03
CA LEU A 3 2.56 -13.15 27.10
C LEU A 3 1.91 -14.38 26.46
N THR A 4 0.86 -14.91 27.10
CA THR A 4 0.19 -16.13 26.66
C THR A 4 -0.99 -15.90 25.72
N ARG A 5 -1.51 -14.67 25.64
CA ARG A 5 -2.65 -14.31 24.77
C ARG A 5 -2.51 -12.89 24.23
N ILE A 6 -2.90 -12.73 22.96
CA ILE A 6 -3.08 -11.46 22.27
C ILE A 6 -4.54 -11.37 21.84
N ASP A 7 -5.26 -10.31 22.22
CA ASP A 7 -6.68 -10.18 21.85
C ASP A 7 -6.86 -9.79 20.37
N PRO A 8 -7.45 -10.64 19.52
CA PRO A 8 -7.55 -10.37 18.07
C PRO A 8 -8.36 -9.11 17.75
N TRP A 9 -9.33 -8.78 18.59
CA TRP A 9 -10.13 -7.55 18.47
C TRP A 9 -9.28 -6.28 18.65
N SER A 10 -8.30 -6.31 19.53
CA SER A 10 -7.37 -5.19 19.73
C SER A 10 -6.40 -5.07 18.54
N VAL A 11 -5.88 -6.20 18.08
CA VAL A 11 -5.00 -6.25 16.89
C VAL A 11 -5.72 -5.74 15.66
N MET A 12 -6.98 -6.11 15.45
CA MET A 12 -7.79 -5.64 14.33
C MET A 12 -7.89 -4.11 14.28
N LYS A 13 -8.14 -3.44 15.42
CA LYS A 13 -8.27 -1.97 15.45
C LYS A 13 -6.94 -1.27 15.19
N THR A 14 -5.88 -1.75 15.84
CA THR A 14 -4.54 -1.15 15.70
C THR A 14 -3.96 -1.38 14.31
N SER A 15 -4.14 -2.58 13.75
CA SER A 15 -3.73 -2.90 12.38
C SER A 15 -4.55 -2.14 11.35
N PHE A 16 -5.85 -1.92 11.57
CA PHE A 16 -6.68 -1.13 10.67
C PHE A 16 -6.18 0.33 10.55
N LEU A 17 -5.86 0.97 11.67
CA LEU A 17 -5.29 2.32 11.66
C LEU A 17 -3.90 2.37 10.97
N LEU A 18 -3.04 1.39 11.27
CA LEU A 18 -1.74 1.28 10.61
C LEU A 18 -1.89 1.06 9.10
N ALA A 19 -2.82 0.21 8.70
CA ALA A 19 -3.09 -0.09 7.30
C ALA A 19 -3.60 1.13 6.54
N ILE A 20 -4.47 1.95 7.15
CA ILE A 20 -4.88 3.24 6.56
C ILE A 20 -3.68 4.16 6.33
N ALA A 21 -2.74 4.23 7.29
CA ALA A 21 -1.53 5.03 7.13
C ALA A 21 -0.72 4.56 5.91
N PHE A 22 -0.53 3.25 5.73
CA PHE A 22 0.12 2.68 4.54
C PHE A 22 -0.65 3.00 3.25
N GLY A 23 -1.98 2.90 3.27
CA GLY A 23 -2.82 3.26 2.13
C GLY A 23 -2.62 4.71 1.70
N VAL A 24 -2.64 5.66 2.65
CA VAL A 24 -2.40 7.09 2.38
C VAL A 24 -0.99 7.33 1.85
N VAL A 25 0.03 6.73 2.49
CA VAL A 25 1.43 6.85 2.04
C VAL A 25 1.58 6.35 0.60
N THR A 26 0.90 5.27 0.23
CA THR A 26 0.94 4.70 -1.13
C THR A 26 0.34 5.67 -2.14
N VAL A 27 -0.83 6.24 -1.84
CA VAL A 27 -1.48 7.23 -2.71
C VAL A 27 -0.59 8.47 -2.90
N VAL A 28 -0.03 9.00 -1.81
CA VAL A 28 0.87 10.17 -1.85
C VAL A 28 2.15 9.85 -2.64
N SER A 29 2.72 8.67 -2.45
CA SER A 29 3.92 8.23 -3.16
C SER A 29 3.68 8.16 -4.67
N VAL A 30 2.56 7.56 -5.09
CA VAL A 30 2.20 7.50 -6.52
C VAL A 30 1.95 8.90 -7.09
N PHE A 31 1.26 9.77 -6.34
CA PHE A 31 1.04 11.15 -6.75
C PHE A 31 2.37 11.88 -7.00
N ILE A 32 3.32 11.79 -6.07
CA ILE A 32 4.64 12.42 -6.21
C ILE A 32 5.37 11.86 -7.44
N ILE A 33 5.41 10.54 -7.62
CA ILE A 33 6.06 9.91 -8.78
C ILE A 33 5.43 10.42 -10.07
N TRP A 34 4.10 10.44 -10.15
CA TRP A 34 3.39 10.94 -11.31
C TRP A 34 3.74 12.40 -11.61
N SER A 35 3.73 13.26 -10.60
CA SER A 35 4.08 14.68 -10.75
C SER A 35 5.51 14.87 -11.25
N VAL A 36 6.47 14.07 -10.76
CA VAL A 36 7.86 14.13 -11.22
C VAL A 36 7.99 13.69 -12.67
N LEU A 37 7.30 12.61 -13.09
CA LEU A 37 7.31 12.15 -14.48
C LEU A 37 6.70 13.20 -15.44
N ALA A 38 5.61 13.84 -15.02
CA ALA A 38 4.99 14.92 -15.78
C ALA A 38 5.92 16.13 -15.89
N ALA A 39 6.54 16.56 -14.79
CA ALA A 39 7.50 17.67 -14.79
C ALA A 39 8.76 17.38 -15.61
N ALA A 40 9.16 16.11 -15.72
CA ALA A 40 10.28 15.67 -16.54
C ALA A 40 9.96 15.54 -18.04
N GLY A 41 8.71 15.79 -18.47
CA GLY A 41 8.30 15.68 -19.87
C GLY A 41 8.33 14.24 -20.41
N VAL A 42 8.18 13.24 -19.53
CA VAL A 42 8.23 11.83 -19.93
C VAL A 42 7.08 11.49 -20.87
N TRP A 43 5.89 12.03 -20.62
CA TRP A 43 4.70 11.78 -21.44
C TRP A 43 4.85 12.34 -22.87
N ASP A 44 5.41 13.54 -22.99
CA ASP A 44 5.73 14.15 -24.29
C ASP A 44 6.74 13.30 -25.07
N SER A 45 7.79 12.82 -24.39
CA SER A 45 8.82 11.97 -24.99
C SER A 45 8.24 10.65 -25.51
N VAL A 46 7.28 10.06 -24.79
CA VAL A 46 6.57 8.84 -25.21
C VAL A 46 5.67 9.12 -26.41
N ASN A 47 4.92 10.22 -26.39
CA ASN A 47 4.09 10.66 -27.52
C ASN A 47 4.92 10.86 -28.79
N GLN A 48 6.08 11.52 -28.68
CA GLN A 48 6.99 11.73 -29.80
C GLN A 48 7.56 10.42 -30.35
N ALA A 49 8.03 9.52 -29.47
CA ALA A 49 8.57 8.22 -29.89
C ALA A 49 7.54 7.36 -30.64
N VAL A 50 6.26 7.41 -30.25
CA VAL A 50 5.20 6.69 -30.95
C VAL A 50 4.88 7.33 -32.29
N GLN A 51 4.87 8.66 -32.37
CA GLN A 51 4.68 9.38 -33.64
C GLN A 51 5.80 9.05 -34.65
N ASP A 52 7.05 9.01 -34.19
CA ASP A 52 8.22 8.69 -35.02
C ASP A 52 8.19 7.25 -35.57
N VAL A 53 7.63 6.30 -34.82
CA VAL A 53 7.56 4.88 -35.21
C VAL A 53 6.34 4.58 -36.08
N VAL A 54 5.17 5.15 -35.76
CA VAL A 54 3.90 4.80 -36.41
C VAL A 54 3.72 5.54 -37.73
N GLY A 55 4.24 6.77 -37.87
CA GLY A 55 4.30 7.54 -39.12
C GLY A 55 2.96 7.69 -39.88
N GLY A 56 2.31 8.86 -39.77
CA GLY A 56 1.10 9.18 -40.54
C GLY A 56 0.20 10.20 -39.84
N GLU A 57 -0.74 10.80 -40.58
CA GLU A 57 -1.67 11.82 -40.06
C GLU A 57 -2.48 11.31 -38.85
N ASP A 58 -2.77 10.00 -38.76
CA ASP A 58 -3.46 9.37 -37.63
C ASP A 58 -2.65 9.38 -36.32
N ALA A 59 -1.31 9.38 -36.40
CA ALA A 59 -0.43 9.37 -35.23
C ALA A 59 -0.40 10.72 -34.50
N SER A 60 -0.76 11.80 -35.19
CA SER A 60 -0.83 13.16 -34.62
C SER A 60 -1.94 13.34 -33.58
N SER A 61 -2.94 12.44 -33.58
CA SER A 61 -4.04 12.44 -32.60
C SER A 61 -3.76 11.58 -31.36
N TRP A 62 -2.66 10.81 -31.38
CA TRP A 62 -2.29 9.88 -30.35
C TRP A 62 -1.75 10.60 -29.12
N ASP A 63 -2.34 10.29 -27.97
CA ASP A 63 -1.95 10.85 -26.68
C ASP A 63 -2.05 9.76 -25.61
N ILE A 64 -0.90 9.36 -25.08
CA ILE A 64 -0.79 8.34 -24.03
C ILE A 64 -1.53 8.73 -22.75
N GLU A 65 -1.65 10.03 -22.46
CA GLU A 65 -2.31 10.51 -21.25
C GLU A 65 -3.82 10.26 -21.29
N LYS A 66 -4.43 10.03 -22.46
CA LYS A 66 -5.83 9.56 -22.54
C LYS A 66 -6.01 8.15 -22.00
N TYR A 67 -4.97 7.32 -22.09
CA TYR A 67 -5.00 5.93 -21.61
C TYR A 67 -4.50 5.80 -20.18
N VAL A 68 -3.42 6.52 -19.87
CA VAL A 68 -2.68 6.39 -18.61
C VAL A 68 -2.70 7.66 -17.78
N GLY A 69 -3.59 8.62 -18.05
CA GLY A 69 -3.58 9.93 -17.39
C GLY A 69 -3.78 9.89 -15.88
N MET A 70 -3.44 11.01 -15.26
CA MET A 70 -3.41 11.19 -13.80
C MET A 70 -4.67 10.68 -13.10
N SER A 71 -5.85 11.04 -13.59
CA SER A 71 -7.14 10.65 -12.98
C SER A 71 -7.32 9.14 -12.93
N ARG A 72 -6.93 8.43 -13.99
CA ARG A 72 -7.05 6.96 -14.08
C ARG A 72 -6.02 6.27 -13.19
N VAL A 73 -4.79 6.75 -13.17
CA VAL A 73 -3.73 6.20 -12.32
C VAL A 73 -4.08 6.42 -10.85
N MET A 74 -4.45 7.63 -10.45
CA MET A 74 -4.88 7.93 -9.07
C MET A 74 -6.11 7.12 -8.67
N GLY A 75 -7.10 6.98 -9.57
CA GLY A 75 -8.28 6.15 -9.32
C GLY A 75 -7.93 4.67 -9.08
N PHE A 76 -7.04 4.10 -9.91
CA PHE A 76 -6.56 2.74 -9.73
C PHE A 76 -5.76 2.58 -8.42
N THR A 77 -4.86 3.51 -8.13
CA THR A 77 -4.08 3.52 -6.88
C THR A 77 -4.98 3.59 -5.66
N MET A 78 -6.07 4.35 -5.70
CA MET A 78 -7.03 4.40 -4.60
C MET A 78 -7.69 3.04 -4.35
N LEU A 79 -8.07 2.32 -5.41
CA LEU A 79 -8.61 0.96 -5.30
C LEU A 79 -7.57 0.01 -4.71
N VAL A 80 -6.34 0.05 -5.21
CA VAL A 80 -5.23 -0.76 -4.69
C VAL A 80 -4.98 -0.46 -3.20
N ALA A 81 -4.97 0.81 -2.80
CA ALA A 81 -4.77 1.21 -1.41
C ALA A 81 -5.87 0.67 -0.49
N VAL A 82 -7.13 0.68 -0.93
CA VAL A 82 -8.24 0.11 -0.15
C VAL A 82 -8.08 -1.41 0.00
N VAL A 83 -7.69 -2.11 -1.07
CA VAL A 83 -7.43 -3.55 -1.00
C VAL A 83 -6.28 -3.85 -0.05
N ASP A 84 -5.18 -3.09 -0.13
CA ASP A 84 -4.02 -3.25 0.76
C ASP A 84 -4.40 -3.06 2.24
N VAL A 85 -5.23 -2.05 2.53
CA VAL A 85 -5.74 -1.81 3.89
C VAL A 85 -6.44 -3.05 4.45
N ILE A 86 -7.30 -3.66 3.62
CA ILE A 86 -8.05 -4.87 3.99
C ILE A 86 -7.09 -6.05 4.19
N LEU A 87 -6.12 -6.24 3.29
CA LEU A 87 -5.16 -7.33 3.36
C LEU A 87 -4.29 -7.25 4.60
N ILE A 88 -3.70 -6.09 4.90
CA ILE A 88 -2.87 -5.89 6.10
C ILE A 88 -3.70 -6.16 7.37
N THR A 89 -4.92 -5.62 7.42
CA THR A 89 -5.82 -5.83 8.57
C THR A 89 -6.16 -7.31 8.76
N ALA A 90 -6.46 -8.01 7.67
CA ALA A 90 -6.78 -9.44 7.69
C ALA A 90 -5.59 -10.28 8.14
N ILE A 91 -4.40 -10.06 7.56
CA ILE A 91 -3.17 -10.79 7.91
C ILE A 91 -2.80 -10.56 9.38
N ALA A 92 -2.85 -9.32 9.87
CA ALA A 92 -2.56 -9.02 11.27
C ALA A 92 -3.53 -9.72 12.23
N THR A 93 -4.82 -9.72 11.88
CA THR A 93 -5.86 -10.39 12.67
C THR A 93 -5.64 -11.91 12.70
N LEU A 94 -5.35 -12.51 11.55
CA LEU A 94 -5.02 -13.94 11.45
C LEU A 94 -3.74 -14.29 12.22
N GLY A 95 -2.72 -13.44 12.16
CA GLY A 95 -1.48 -13.60 12.93
C GLY A 95 -1.74 -13.64 14.44
N ALA A 96 -2.66 -12.81 14.95
CA ALA A 96 -3.07 -12.85 16.36
C ALA A 96 -3.77 -14.17 16.73
N PHE A 97 -4.66 -14.67 15.86
CA PHE A 97 -5.31 -15.97 16.08
C PHE A 97 -4.31 -17.13 16.09
N LEU A 98 -3.38 -17.15 15.12
CA LEU A 98 -2.35 -18.18 15.04
C LEU A 98 -1.40 -18.14 16.25
N TYR A 99 -0.99 -16.95 16.69
CA TYR A 99 -0.18 -16.79 17.90
C TYR A 99 -0.88 -17.37 19.12
N ASN A 100 -2.18 -17.06 19.31
CA ASN A 100 -2.94 -17.59 20.44
C ASN A 100 -3.00 -19.12 20.44
N MET A 101 -3.19 -19.73 19.27
CA MET A 101 -3.21 -21.19 19.13
C MET A 101 -1.85 -21.82 19.44
N SER A 102 -0.76 -21.25 18.90
CA SER A 102 0.60 -21.72 19.19
C SER A 102 0.99 -21.53 20.65
N ALA A 103 0.64 -20.38 21.25
CA ALA A 103 0.94 -20.08 22.65
C ALA A 103 0.18 -20.99 23.62
N ALA A 104 -1.05 -21.40 23.27
CA ALA A 104 -1.81 -22.39 24.04
C ALA A 104 -1.14 -23.78 24.06
N LEU A 105 -0.40 -24.13 23.00
CA LEU A 105 0.30 -25.41 22.89
C LEU A 105 1.72 -25.39 23.50
N LEU A 106 2.43 -24.26 23.39
CA LEU A 106 3.87 -24.16 23.71
C LEU A 106 4.18 -23.27 24.93
N GLY A 107 3.18 -22.66 25.56
CA GLY A 107 3.34 -21.85 26.78
C GLY A 107 3.65 -20.36 26.57
N GLY A 108 3.59 -19.86 25.34
CA GLY A 108 3.73 -18.42 25.00
C GLY A 108 5.12 -17.82 25.21
N VAL A 109 5.27 -16.54 24.85
CA VAL A 109 6.53 -15.78 24.94
C VAL A 109 6.76 -15.28 26.37
N GLU A 110 7.96 -15.46 26.91
CA GLU A 110 8.33 -14.98 28.24
C GLU A 110 8.85 -13.53 28.19
N LEU A 111 8.23 -12.63 28.94
CA LEU A 111 8.64 -11.24 29.08
C LEU A 111 9.34 -11.04 30.43
N THR A 112 10.60 -10.62 30.38
CA THR A 112 11.35 -10.11 31.54
C THR A 112 11.27 -8.59 31.50
N LEU A 113 10.35 -8.02 32.26
CA LEU A 113 10.22 -6.57 32.39
C LEU A 113 11.35 -6.09 33.32
N ALA A 114 12.25 -5.25 32.81
CA ALA A 114 13.10 -4.45 33.68
C ALA A 114 12.20 -3.39 34.31
N GLU A 115 11.94 -3.51 35.61
CA GLU A 115 11.18 -2.55 36.38
C GLU A 115 12.03 -1.26 36.46
N ASP A 116 11.63 -0.19 35.76
CA ASP A 116 12.26 1.12 35.95
C ASP A 116 11.69 1.69 37.26
N GLN A 117 12.44 1.55 38.36
CA GLN A 117 12.07 2.08 39.67
C GLN A 117 12.02 3.61 39.63
N ARG A 118 10.83 4.19 39.75
CA ARG A 118 10.65 5.58 40.18
C ARG A 118 9.46 5.73 41.11
#